data_AF-A0A3B9DBK7-F1
#
_entry.id   AF-A0A3B9DBK7-F1
#
_cell.length_a   1.000
_cell.length_b   1.000
_cell.length_c   1.000
_cell.angle_alpha   90.00
_cell.angle_beta   90.00
_cell.angle_gamma   90.00
#
_symmetry.space_group_name_H-M   'P 1'
#
loop_
_entity.id
_entity.type
_entity.pdbx_description
1 polymer ?
#
loop_
_entity_poly.entity_id
_entity_poly.type
_entity_poly.pdbx_seq_one_letter_code
_entity_poly.pdbx_strand_id
1 'polypeptide(L)'
;VVRSAQPELKEELELHLSTLGGKIAAEWAKANEHRTIDSRILGIWGSVLQLAQGTEQRQEAIQLIAADVNALLEKELLGAEIQDVRYEKRLGLRLFEGL
;
A
#
# COMPACT_ATOMS: atom_id res chain seq x y z
N VAL A 1 -13.51 -19.32 13.31
CA VAL A 1 -14.62 -18.45 12.86
C VAL A 1 -14.11 -17.60 11.69
N VAL A 2 -14.21 -18.09 10.46
CA VAL A 2 -13.96 -17.28 9.25
C VAL A 2 -15.16 -17.52 8.36
N ARG A 3 -16.21 -16.72 8.58
CA ARG A 3 -17.38 -16.72 7.70
C ARG A 3 -17.04 -15.73 6.59
N SER A 4 -16.61 -16.28 5.47
CA SER A 4 -16.80 -15.76 4.11
C SER A 4 -17.03 -14.25 4.03
N ALA A 5 -16.00 -13.50 3.63
CA ALA A 5 -16.26 -12.23 2.93
C ALA A 5 -17.31 -12.52 1.85
N GLN A 6 -18.35 -11.70 1.74
CA GLN A 6 -19.37 -11.86 0.72
C GLN A 6 -18.68 -11.95 -0.66
N PRO A 7 -19.11 -12.85 -1.57
CA PRO A 7 -18.43 -13.06 -2.85
C PRO A 7 -18.15 -11.75 -3.60
N GLU A 8 -19.11 -10.82 -3.56
CA GLU A 8 -19.02 -9.48 -4.14
C GLU A 8 -17.87 -8.65 -3.55
N LEU A 9 -17.70 -8.66 -2.22
CA LEU A 9 -16.61 -7.94 -1.54
C LEU A 9 -15.23 -8.52 -1.91
N LYS A 10 -15.16 -9.82 -2.15
CA LYS A 10 -13.93 -10.48 -2.56
C LYS A 10 -13.55 -10.11 -3.99
N GLU A 11 -14.50 -10.11 -4.92
CA GLU A 11 -14.26 -9.73 -6.32
C GLU A 11 -13.83 -8.25 -6.44
N GLU A 12 -14.48 -7.36 -5.69
CA GLU A 12 -14.11 -5.95 -5.64
C GLU A 12 -12.68 -5.75 -5.10
N LEU A 13 -12.33 -6.48 -4.03
CA LEU A 13 -10.98 -6.44 -3.47
C LEU A 13 -9.93 -6.97 -4.46
N GLU A 14 -10.23 -8.05 -5.17
CA GLU A 14 -9.34 -8.61 -6.21
C GLU A 14 -9.13 -7.62 -7.36
N LEU A 15 -10.19 -6.94 -7.81
CA LEU A 15 -10.10 -5.91 -8.84
C LEU A 15 -9.24 -4.72 -8.38
N HIS A 16 -9.43 -4.28 -7.14
CA HIS A 16 -8.61 -3.21 -6.55
C HIS A 16 -7.14 -3.61 -6.44
N LEU A 17 -6.85 -4.82 -5.97
CA LEU A 17 -5.48 -5.33 -5.86
C LEU A 17 -4.82 -5.52 -7.22
N SER A 18 -5.56 -6.02 -8.22
CA SER A 18 -5.07 -6.14 -9.59
C SER A 18 -4.73 -4.78 -10.20
N THR A 19 -5.62 -3.80 -10.02
CA THR A 19 -5.41 -2.41 -10.46
C THR A 19 -4.20 -1.78 -9.77
N LEU A 20 -4.10 -1.94 -8.45
CA LEU A 20 -2.98 -1.44 -7.64
C LEU A 20 -1.65 -2.06 -8.08
N GLY A 21 -1.61 -3.39 -8.22
CA GLY A 21 -0.44 -4.12 -8.69
C GLY A 21 -0.02 -3.69 -10.09
N GLY A 22 -0.98 -3.48 -11.00
CA GLY A 22 -0.72 -2.97 -12.35
C GLY A 22 -0.06 -1.59 -12.35
N LYS A 23 -0.54 -0.66 -11.51
CA LYS A 23 0.06 0.68 -11.36
C LYS A 23 1.49 0.61 -10.83
N ILE A 24 1.72 -0.18 -9.78
CA ILE A 24 3.07 -0.36 -9.20
C ILE A 24 4.00 -1.00 -10.23
N ALA A 25 3.56 -2.03 -10.95
CA ALA A 25 4.36 -2.70 -11.97
C ALA A 25 4.70 -1.78 -13.15
N ALA A 26 3.73 -0.99 -13.61
CA ALA A 26 3.95 0.01 -14.66
C ALA A 26 4.97 1.07 -14.23
N GLU A 27 4.91 1.51 -12.97
CA GLU A 27 5.91 2.43 -12.43
C GLU A 27 7.29 1.80 -12.35
N TRP A 28 7.36 0.55 -11.89
CA TRP A 28 8.61 -0.20 -11.76
C TRP A 28 9.29 -0.48 -13.11
N ALA A 29 8.50 -0.59 -14.18
CA ALA A 29 9.00 -0.82 -15.53
C ALA A 29 9.75 0.39 -16.13
N LYS A 30 9.62 1.59 -15.55
CA LYS A 30 10.34 2.78 -16.02
C LYS A 30 11.83 2.72 -15.72
N ALA A 31 12.61 3.53 -16.45
CA ALA A 31 14.01 3.82 -16.10
C ALA A 31 14.09 4.42 -14.67
N ASN A 32 15.17 4.11 -13.94
CA ASN A 32 15.30 4.44 -12.52
C ASN A 32 15.08 5.94 -12.25
N GLU A 33 15.64 6.80 -13.08
CA GLU A 33 15.55 8.26 -13.02
C GLU A 33 14.13 8.82 -13.24
N HIS A 34 13.20 7.98 -13.69
CA HIS A 34 11.82 8.36 -13.98
C HIS A 34 10.79 7.71 -13.04
N ARG A 35 11.24 6.89 -12.09
CA ARG A 35 10.34 6.26 -11.12
C ARG A 35 10.03 7.19 -9.97
N THR A 36 8.75 7.28 -9.64
CA THR A 36 8.31 7.90 -8.37
C THR A 36 8.29 6.88 -7.22
N ILE A 37 8.05 5.60 -7.53
CA ILE A 37 8.00 4.51 -6.56
C ILE A 37 9.35 3.78 -6.55
N ASP A 38 10.09 3.91 -5.44
CA ASP A 38 11.40 3.30 -5.25
C ASP A 38 11.35 2.05 -4.34
N SER A 39 12.49 1.39 -4.17
CA SER A 39 12.61 0.18 -3.34
C SER A 39 12.30 0.42 -1.87
N ARG A 40 12.55 1.62 -1.35
CA ARG A 40 12.27 1.99 0.03
C ARG A 40 10.76 2.09 0.25
N ILE A 41 10.03 2.75 -0.65
CA ILE A 41 8.55 2.84 -0.63
C ILE A 41 7.94 1.43 -0.67
N LEU A 42 8.41 0.57 -1.57
CA LEU A 42 7.94 -0.82 -1.64
C LEU A 42 8.22 -1.60 -0.35
N GLY A 43 9.37 -1.36 0.28
CA GLY A 43 9.73 -1.97 1.57
C GLY A 43 8.76 -1.57 2.69
N ILE A 44 8.38 -0.29 2.76
CA ILE A 44 7.39 0.21 3.73
C ILE A 44 6.04 -0.47 3.50
N TRP A 45 5.53 -0.46 2.27
CA TRP A 45 4.24 -1.09 1.95
C TRP A 45 4.23 -2.60 2.18
N GLY A 46 5.32 -3.29 1.86
CA GLY A 46 5.49 -4.70 2.19
C GLY A 46 5.38 -4.96 3.69
N SER A 47 6.04 -4.13 4.51
CA SER A 47 6.01 -4.24 5.98
C SER A 47 4.62 -3.94 6.55
N VAL A 48 3.95 -2.90 6.04
CA VAL A 48 2.56 -2.56 6.39
C VAL A 48 1.63 -3.73 6.14
N LEU A 49 1.70 -4.35 4.95
CA LEU A 49 0.84 -5.47 4.59
C LEU A 49 1.13 -6.73 5.43
N GLN A 50 2.39 -6.96 5.82
CA GLN A 50 2.76 -8.07 6.70
C GLN A 50 2.27 -7.86 8.14
N LEU A 51 2.28 -6.62 8.62
CA LEU A 51 1.88 -6.28 9.98
C LEU A 51 0.36 -6.13 10.14
N ALA A 52 -0.37 -5.78 9.09
CA ALA A 52 -1.82 -5.68 9.13
C ALA A 52 -2.47 -7.04 9.47
N GLN A 53 -3.08 -7.12 10.66
CA GLN A 53 -3.71 -8.32 11.18
C GLN A 53 -5.23 -8.27 11.03
N GLY A 54 -5.83 -9.39 10.66
CA GLY A 54 -7.27 -9.47 10.43
C GLY A 54 -7.71 -8.83 9.10
N THR A 55 -8.98 -9.04 8.75
CA THR A 55 -9.52 -8.64 7.44
C THR A 55 -9.63 -7.12 7.31
N GLU A 56 -10.13 -6.45 8.36
CA GLU A 56 -10.41 -5.02 8.36
C GLU A 56 -9.11 -4.19 8.25
N GLN A 57 -8.12 -4.45 9.11
CA GLN A 57 -6.84 -3.72 9.07
C GLN A 57 -6.07 -3.95 7.75
N ARG A 58 -6.17 -5.15 7.14
CA ARG A 58 -5.60 -5.40 5.81
C ARG A 58 -6.30 -4.60 4.73
N GLN A 59 -7.63 -4.50 4.80
CA GLN A 59 -8.40 -3.70 3.86
C GLN A 59 -8.04 -2.21 3.98
N GLU A 60 -7.97 -1.67 5.20
CA GLU A 60 -7.53 -0.29 5.43
C GLU A 60 -6.10 -0.03 4.93
N ALA A 61 -5.18 -0.96 5.17
CA ALA A 61 -3.82 -0.89 4.67
C ALA A 61 -3.78 -0.84 3.14
N ILE A 62 -4.51 -1.74 2.46
CA ILE A 62 -4.60 -1.77 0.99
C ILE A 62 -5.18 -0.47 0.45
N GLN A 63 -6.25 0.05 1.05
CA GLN A 63 -6.89 1.29 0.64
C GLN A 63 -5.95 2.50 0.79
N LEU A 64 -5.22 2.59 1.92
CA LEU A 64 -4.26 3.66 2.14
C LEU A 64 -3.09 3.59 1.15
N ILE A 65 -2.56 2.39 0.89
CA ILE A 65 -1.51 2.20 -0.11
C ILE A 65 -2.00 2.57 -1.51
N ALA A 66 -3.24 2.21 -1.87
CA ALA A 66 -3.82 2.56 -3.16
C ALA A 66 -3.98 4.08 -3.34
N ALA A 67 -4.42 4.77 -2.30
CA ALA A 67 -4.51 6.23 -2.29
C ALA A 67 -3.12 6.88 -2.46
N ASP A 68 -2.12 6.39 -1.72
CA ASP A 68 -0.76 6.91 -1.80
C ASP A 68 -0.11 6.63 -3.18
N VAL A 69 -0.36 5.46 -3.79
CA VAL A 69 0.07 5.17 -5.17
C VAL A 69 -0.51 6.19 -6.15
N ASN A 70 -1.82 6.47 -6.08
CA ASN A 70 -2.44 7.43 -6.98
C ASN A 70 -1.84 8.83 -6.79
N ALA A 71 -1.74 9.29 -5.55
CA ALA A 71 -1.19 10.61 -5.24
C ALA A 71 0.28 10.76 -5.66
N LEU A 72 1.10 9.70 -5.54
CA LEU A 72 2.47 9.70 -6.05
C LEU A 72 2.51 9.82 -7.58
N LEU A 73 1.66 9.08 -8.29
CA LEU A 73 1.61 9.09 -9.75
C LEU A 73 1.05 10.42 -10.29
N GLU A 74 0.11 11.02 -9.58
CA GLU A 74 -0.49 12.34 -9.87
C GLU A 74 0.40 13.50 -9.40
N LYS A 75 1.49 13.21 -8.68
CA LYS A 75 2.45 14.17 -8.10
C LYS A 75 1.82 15.07 -7.02
N GLU A 76 0.77 14.59 -6.37
CA GLU A 76 0.13 15.22 -5.21
C GLU A 76 0.79 14.83 -3.89
N LEU A 77 1.61 13.78 -3.90
CA LEU A 77 2.37 13.29 -2.76
C LEU A 77 3.83 13.10 -3.16
N LEU A 78 4.77 13.59 -2.34
CA LEU A 78 6.19 13.36 -2.57
C LEU A 78 6.60 11.99 -2.02
N GLY A 79 7.51 11.30 -2.71
CA GLY A 79 8.05 10.02 -2.23
C GLY A 79 8.66 10.12 -0.82
N ALA A 80 9.24 11.26 -0.46
CA ALA A 80 9.80 11.53 0.87
C ALA A 80 8.75 11.58 1.99
N GLU A 81 7.47 11.76 1.67
CA GLU A 81 6.36 11.76 2.63
C GLU A 81 5.83 10.36 2.92
N ILE A 82 6.23 9.36 2.13
CA ILE A 82 6.00 7.94 2.43
C ILE A 82 7.03 7.54 3.49
N GLN A 83 6.63 7.58 4.75
CA GLN A 83 7.49 7.24 5.91
C GLN A 83 6.73 6.28 6.83
N ASP A 84 7.46 5.48 7.61
CA ASP A 84 6.88 4.52 8.56
C ASP A 84 5.84 5.20 9.46
N VAL A 85 6.19 6.33 10.07
CA VAL A 85 5.33 7.13 10.96
C VAL A 85 3.98 7.52 10.33
N ARG A 86 3.88 7.64 9.00
CA ARG A 86 2.61 7.91 8.30
C ARG A 86 1.64 6.76 8.49
N TYR A 87 2.11 5.53 8.28
CA TYR A 87 1.29 4.32 8.35
C TYR A 87 1.05 3.90 9.79
N GLU A 88 2.03 4.07 10.67
CA GLU A 88 1.83 3.87 12.11
C GLU A 88 0.69 4.73 12.66
N LYS A 89 0.70 6.04 12.33
CA LYS A 89 -0.35 6.96 12.78
C LYS A 89 -1.71 6.68 12.16
N ARG A 90 -1.76 6.33 10.87
CA ARG A 90 -3.03 6.14 10.15
C ARG A 90 -3.67 4.78 10.37
N LEU A 91 -2.88 3.74 10.61
CA LEU A 91 -3.35 2.35 10.73
C LEU A 91 -3.21 1.79 12.15
N GLY A 92 -2.66 2.57 13.09
CA GLY A 92 -2.37 2.11 14.45
C GLY A 92 -1.33 0.98 14.51
N LEU A 93 -0.43 0.94 13.52
CA LEU A 93 0.65 -0.05 13.43
C LEU A 93 1.90 0.43 14.17
N ARG A 94 2.83 -0.49 14.45
CA ARG A 94 4.22 -0.16 14.81
C ARG A 94 5.14 -0.75 13.75
N LEU A 95 5.80 0.10 12.98
CA LEU A 95 6.72 -0.24 11.90
C LEU A 95 8.12 0.03 12.42
N PHE A 96 8.96 -1.01 12.49
CA PHE A 96 10.36 -0.99 12.96
C PHE A 96 10.62 -0.08 14.17
N GLU A 97 10.82 -0.67 15.36
CA GLU A 97 11.39 0.09 16.47
C GLU A 97 12.76 0.63 16.04
N GLY A 98 12.88 1.96 15.96
CA GLY A 98 14.11 2.62 15.56
C GLY A 98 15.29 2.07 16.36
N LEU A 99 16.35 1.65 15.66
CA LEU A 99 17.66 1.41 16.26
C LEU A 99 18.28 2.75 16.72
#